data_AF-A0A7Z9UWG1-F1
#
_entry.id   AF-A0A7Z9UWG1-F1
#
_cell.length_a   1.000
_cell.length_b   1.000
_cell.length_c   1.000
_cell.angle_alpha   90.00
_cell.angle_beta   90.00
_cell.angle_gamma   90.00
#
_symmetry.space_group_name_H-M   'P 1'
#
loop_
_entity.id
_entity.type
_entity.pdbx_description
1 polymer ?
#
loop_
_entity_poly.entity_id
_entity_poly.type
_entity_poly.pdbx_seq_one_letter_code
_entity_poly.pdbx_strand_id
1 'polypeptide(L)' 'MQIFLEKRVNTSSRGRVLVLASALLLVLFISWLFFLAVGIEPIAAYKIVGEEIFLTKYGWQDLLVKMTPLMFTG' A
#
# COMPACT_ATOMS: atom_id res chain seq x y z
N MET A 1 -14.87 -19.84 -18.63
CA MET A 1 -14.38 -19.56 -17.26
C MET A 1 -15.26 -18.45 -16.70
N GLN A 2 -16.25 -18.79 -15.86
CA GLN A 2 -17.19 -17.81 -15.30
C GLN A 2 -16.63 -17.30 -13.97
N ILE A 3 -16.36 -16.00 -13.89
CA ILE A 3 -15.84 -15.36 -12.69
C ILE A 3 -17.06 -15.02 -11.81
N PHE A 4 -17.32 -15.83 -10.79
CA PHE A 4 -18.33 -15.56 -9.79
C PHE A 4 -17.76 -14.57 -8.77
N LEU A 5 -18.32 -13.35 -8.74
CA LEU A 5 -18.05 -12.33 -7.72
C LEU A 5 -18.85 -12.65 -6.45
N GLU A 6 -18.52 -13.75 -5.79
CA GLU A 6 -19.12 -14.10 -4.50
C GLU A 6 -18.50 -13.21 -3.40
N LYS A 7 -19.33 -12.67 -2.50
CA LYS A 7 -18.89 -11.81 -1.39
C LYS A 7 -17.79 -12.55 -0.61
N ARG A 8 -16.65 -11.90 -0.32
CA ARG A 8 -15.44 -12.46 0.34
C ARG A 8 -15.64 -12.97 1.79
N VAL A 9 -16.81 -13.51 2.12
CA VAL A 9 -17.20 -13.97 3.46
C VAL A 9 -16.56 -15.33 3.79
N ASN A 10 -16.21 -16.15 2.80
CA ASN A 10 -15.66 -17.50 3.01
C ASN A 10 -14.14 -17.63 2.79
N THR A 11 -13.39 -16.52 2.81
CA THR A 11 -11.92 -16.64 2.87
C THR A 11 -11.52 -16.90 4.32
N SER A 12 -11.01 -18.11 4.61
CA SER A 12 -10.37 -18.44 5.89
C SER A 12 -9.40 -17.33 6.32
N SER A 13 -9.33 -17.02 7.62
CA SER A 13 -8.47 -15.96 8.15
C SER A 13 -7.03 -16.02 7.59
N ARG A 14 -6.49 -17.22 7.38
CA ARG A 14 -5.18 -17.45 6.75
C ARG A 14 -5.12 -17.05 5.28
N GLY A 15 -6.16 -17.34 4.50
CA GLY A 15 -6.26 -16.91 3.10
C GLY A 15 -6.35 -15.39 2.97
N ARG A 16 -7.01 -14.73 3.92
CA ARG A 16 -7.11 -13.26 3.94
C ARG A 16 -5.75 -12.61 4.19
N VAL A 17 -4.97 -13.17 5.11
CA VAL A 17 -3.59 -12.70 5.36
C VAL A 17 -2.73 -12.85 4.11
N LEU A 18 -2.79 -13.98 3.41
CA LEU A 18 -2.03 -14.19 2.17
C LEU A 18 -2.38 -13.17 1.08
N VAL A 19 -3.69 -12.90 0.89
CA VAL A 19 -4.16 -11.91 -0.09
C VAL A 19 -3.72 -10.49 0.28
N LEU A 20 -3.76 -10.13 1.56
CA LEU A 20 -3.31 -8.80 2.01
C LEU A 20 -1.80 -8.66 1.90
N ALA A 21 -1.04 -9.70 2.26
CA ALA A 21 0.42 -9.71 2.13
C ALA A 21 0.86 -9.60 0.66
N SER A 22 0.21 -10.35 -0.24
CA SER A 22 0.53 -10.26 -1.67
C SER A 22 0.18 -8.90 -2.26
N ALA A 23 -0.96 -8.31 -1.87
CA ALA A 23 -1.32 -6.96 -2.26
C ALA A 23 -0.30 -5.92 -1.77
N LEU A 24 0.14 -6.02 -0.51
CA LEU A 24 1.17 -5.15 0.05
C LEU A 24 2.50 -5.28 -0.71
N LEU A 25 2.96 -6.50 -0.99
CA LEU A 25 4.17 -6.74 -1.77
C LEU A 25 4.07 -6.17 -3.18
N LEU A 26 2.90 -6.30 -3.82
CA LEU A 26 2.66 -5.79 -5.17
C LEU A 26 2.68 -4.25 -5.19
N VAL A 27 2.11 -3.60 -4.20
CA VAL A 27 2.19 -2.14 -4.04
C VAL A 27 3.64 -1.70 -3.86
N LEU A 28 4.40 -2.35 -2.98
CA LEU A 28 5.82 -2.05 -2.80
C LEU A 28 6.58 -2.21 -4.13
N PHE A 29 6.36 -3.31 -4.84
CA PHE A 29 7.00 -3.56 -6.13
C PHE A 29 6.65 -2.52 -7.19
N ILE A 30 5.39 -2.08 -7.28
CA ILE A 30 4.99 -1.03 -8.22
C ILE A 30 5.67 0.30 -7.84
N SER A 31 5.66 0.67 -6.55
CA SER A 31 6.35 1.87 -6.07
C SER A 31 7.86 1.84 -6.37
N TRP A 32 8.48 0.67 -6.31
CA TRP A 32 9.90 0.48 -6.67
C TRP A 32 10.16 0.93 -8.12
N LEU A 33 9.32 0.47 -9.05
CA LEU A 33 9.43 0.81 -10.47
C LEU A 33 9.25 2.32 -10.70
N PHE A 34 8.32 2.96 -9.99
CA PHE A 34 8.14 4.41 -10.06
C PHE A 34 9.35 5.18 -9.55
N PHE A 35 9.94 4.76 -8.43
CA PHE A 35 11.16 5.41 -7.93
C PHE A 35 12.31 5.30 -8.93
N LEU A 36 12.53 4.11 -9.50
CA LEU A 36 13.53 3.92 -10.55
C LEU A 36 13.26 4.79 -11.77
N ALA A 37 11.99 4.91 -12.21
CA ALA A 37 11.62 5.73 -13.36
C ALA A 37 11.90 7.23 -13.15
N VAL A 38 11.83 7.71 -11.91
CA VAL A 38 12.13 9.11 -11.54
C VAL A 38 13.62 9.30 -11.18
N GLY A 39 14.44 8.23 -11.22
CA GLY A 39 15.86 8.27 -10.88
C GLY A 39 16.15 8.33 -9.39
N ILE A 40 15.18 7.97 -8.55
CA ILE A 40 15.31 7.92 -7.09
C ILE A 40 15.72 6.50 -6.68
N GLU A 41 16.72 6.38 -5.81
CA GLU A 41 17.10 5.10 -5.22
C GLU A 41 15.95 4.54 -4.36
N PRO A 42 15.34 3.40 -4.72
CA PRO A 42 14.11 2.92 -4.06
C PRO A 42 14.30 2.59 -2.58
N ILE A 43 15.46 2.05 -2.22
CA ILE A 43 15.79 1.69 -0.82
C ILE A 43 15.84 2.94 0.06
N ALA A 44 16.48 4.00 -0.41
CA ALA A 44 16.53 5.27 0.30
C ALA A 44 15.14 5.89 0.42
N ALA A 45 14.32 5.83 -0.65
CA ALA A 45 12.95 6.31 -0.63
C ALA A 45 12.09 5.58 0.41
N TYR A 46 12.16 4.24 0.49
CA TYR A 46 11.41 3.50 1.52
C TYR A 46 11.87 3.80 2.93
N LYS A 47 13.17 4.04 3.14
CA LYS A 47 13.69 4.42 4.46
C LYS A 47 13.11 5.77 4.89
N ILE A 48 13.12 6.77 4.01
CA ILE A 48 12.55 8.10 4.26
C ILE A 48 11.04 7.98 4.53
N VAL A 49 10.30 7.28 3.67
CA VAL A 49 8.87 7.02 3.86
C VAL A 49 8.62 6.35 5.21
N GLY A 50 9.41 5.32 5.56
CA GLY A 50 9.34 4.62 6.84
C GLY A 50 9.53 5.55 8.04
N GLU A 51 10.60 6.36 7.99
CA GLU A 51 10.98 7.29 9.05
C GLU A 51 9.98 8.44 9.21
N GLU A 52 9.62 9.10 8.12
CA GLU A 52 8.74 10.27 8.17
C GLU A 52 7.29 9.90 8.49
N ILE A 53 6.81 8.74 8.02
CA ILE A 53 5.39 8.38 8.18
C ILE A 53 5.15 7.59 9.46
N PHE A 54 5.98 6.59 9.76
CA PHE A 54 5.71 5.65 10.84
C PHE A 54 6.48 5.95 12.12
N LEU A 55 7.63 6.62 12.04
CA LEU A 55 8.44 6.95 13.21
C LEU A 55 8.19 8.36 13.75
N THR A 56 7.38 9.18 13.07
CA THR A 56 6.97 10.49 13.58
C THR A 56 5.60 10.44 14.27
N LYS A 57 5.40 11.30 15.27
CA LYS A 57 4.17 11.35 16.08
C LYS A 57 2.91 11.68 15.26
N TYR A 58 3.07 12.36 14.13
CA TYR A 58 1.97 12.86 13.29
C TYR A 58 2.02 12.37 11.85
N GLY A 59 3.06 11.64 11.41
CA GLY A 59 3.24 11.24 10.02
C GLY A 59 2.10 10.38 9.49
N TRP A 60 1.61 9.44 10.30
CA TRP A 60 0.44 8.62 9.94
C TRP A 60 -0.84 9.46 9.82
N GLN A 61 -1.00 10.52 10.61
CA GLN A 61 -2.15 11.43 10.53
C GLN A 61 -2.07 12.31 9.28
N ASP A 62 -0.90 12.85 8.98
CA ASP A 62 -0.66 13.66 7.79
C ASP A 62 -0.87 12.83 6.51
N LEU A 63 -0.46 11.55 6.52
CA LEU A 63 -0.74 10.63 5.42
C LEU A 63 -2.24 10.39 5.24
N LEU A 64 -2.99 10.20 6.33
CA LEU A 64 -4.45 10.08 6.26
C LEU A 64 -5.10 11.34 5.71
N VAL A 65 -4.64 12.54 6.10
CA VAL A 65 -5.12 13.82 5.56
C VAL A 65 -4.82 13.93 4.07
N LYS A 66 -3.62 13.56 3.61
CA LYS A 66 -3.25 13.58 2.20
C LYS A 66 -4.01 12.54 1.36
N MET A 67 -4.35 11.40 1.93
CA MET A 67 -5.17 10.38 1.26
C MET A 67 -6.67 10.71 1.28
N THR A 68 -7.13 11.57 2.20
CA THR A 68 -8.55 11.92 2.34
C THR A 68 -9.15 12.40 1.02
N PRO A 69 -8.55 13.36 0.29
CA PRO A 69 -9.02 13.72 -1.05
C PRO A 69 -9.11 12.50 -1.97
N LEU A 70 -8.07 11.69 -2.11
CA LEU A 70 -8.08 10.50 -2.97
C LEU A 70 -9.21 9.49 -2.63
N MET A 71 -9.57 9.38 -1.36
CA MET A 71 -10.67 8.51 -0.91
C MET A 71 -12.06 9.10 -1.20
N PHE A 72 -12.18 10.42 -1.30
CA PHE A 72 -13.45 11.14 -1.51
C PHE A 72 -13.61 11.74 -2.92
N THR A 73 -12.55 11.75 -3.73
CA THR A 73 -12.56 12.18 -5.14
C THR A 73 -12.58 11.00 -6.12
N GLY A 74 -12.82 9.78 -5.62
CA GLY A 74 -13.10 8.59 -6.43
C GLY A 74 -14.57 8.50 -6.80
#